data_AF-A0A819XK42-F1
#
_entry.id   AF-A0A819XK42-F1
#
_cell.length_a   1.000
_cell.length_b   1.000
_cell.length_c   1.000
_cell.angle_alpha   90.00
_cell.angle_beta   90.00
_cell.angle_gamma   90.00
#
_symmetry.space_group_name_H-M   'P 1'
#
loop_
_entity.id
_entity.type
_entity.pdbx_description
1 polymer ?
#
loop_
_entity_poly.entity_id
_entity_poly.type
_entity_poly.pdbx_seq_one_letter_code
_entity_poly.pdbx_strand_id
1 'polypeptide(L)'
;MSTINNNINRNINELPQFKPIKSCVLLYIYRAQAQFVLDELITEARKTKIFTIVPEIGSLFSNYMFIHVELVQDSQTIIALIEYCTERDRNSSYYHIVHNFFTIIFDSSKIIQTWGNLLDLLVPYAQYGLFASSDVSQAQSINVQKIFKPWYNNIFRHDIQCQQYRKYDEIDSSLCTCCHRP
;
A
#
# COMPACT_ATOMS: atom_id res chain seq x y z
N MET A 1 26.82 -19.60 24.49
CA MET A 1 26.41 -18.32 23.85
C MET A 1 25.52 -18.66 22.66
N SER A 2 24.34 -19.26 22.82
CA SER A 2 23.06 -18.72 23.33
C SER A 2 22.53 -17.48 22.58
N THR A 3 21.64 -17.79 21.63
CA THR A 3 20.36 -17.11 21.34
C THR A 3 20.39 -15.74 20.65
N ILE A 4 20.15 -15.74 19.33
CA ILE A 4 19.57 -14.59 18.62
C ILE A 4 18.38 -15.07 17.75
N ASN A 5 17.19 -14.67 18.21
CA ASN A 5 15.96 -14.33 17.51
C ASN A 5 15.11 -15.41 16.80
N ASN A 6 14.53 -16.29 17.62
CA ASN A 6 13.22 -16.90 17.36
C ASN A 6 12.08 -15.90 17.68
N ASN A 7 11.83 -14.87 16.86
CA ASN A 7 10.70 -13.96 17.14
C ASN A 7 10.08 -13.29 15.90
N ILE A 8 9.80 -14.03 14.83
CA ILE A 8 8.76 -13.65 13.85
C ILE A 8 8.04 -14.92 13.37
N ASN A 9 7.28 -15.54 14.26
CA ASN A 9 6.29 -16.59 13.92
C ASN A 9 5.02 -16.34 14.72
N ARG A 10 4.57 -15.07 14.79
CA ARG A 10 3.20 -14.78 15.22
C ARG A 10 2.27 -15.13 14.07
N ASN A 11 1.70 -16.33 14.18
CA ASN A 11 0.47 -16.81 13.54
C ASN A 11 0.06 -16.08 12.25
N ILE A 12 0.51 -16.62 11.11
CA ILE A 12 -0.13 -16.46 9.80
C ILE A 12 -1.64 -16.86 9.86
N ASN A 13 -2.05 -17.56 10.91
CA ASN A 13 -3.42 -18.03 11.16
C ASN A 13 -4.39 -16.99 11.77
N GLU A 14 -3.96 -15.76 12.04
CA GLU A 14 -4.81 -14.71 12.63
C GLU A 14 -5.09 -13.54 11.67
N LEU A 15 -5.16 -13.80 10.37
CA LEU A 15 -5.70 -12.79 9.46
C LEU A 15 -7.23 -12.80 9.54
N PRO A 16 -7.87 -11.63 9.70
CA PRO A 16 -9.32 -11.54 9.64
C PRO A 16 -9.80 -12.06 8.29
N GLN A 17 -10.93 -12.79 8.29
CA GLN A 17 -11.61 -13.18 7.05
C GLN A 17 -11.82 -11.95 6.16
N PHE A 18 -11.66 -12.11 4.85
CA PHE A 18 -12.02 -11.09 3.88
C PHE A 18 -13.48 -10.68 4.10
N LYS A 19 -13.71 -9.39 4.33
CA LYS A 19 -15.04 -8.81 4.56
C LYS A 19 -15.37 -7.85 3.42
N PRO A 20 -16.67 -7.68 3.08
CA PRO A 20 -17.10 -6.68 2.11
C PRO A 20 -16.60 -5.29 2.48
N ILE A 21 -16.34 -4.48 1.46
CA ILE A 21 -15.82 -3.12 1.58
C ILE A 21 -16.74 -2.30 2.50
N LYS A 22 -16.15 -1.72 3.55
CA LYS A 22 -16.79 -0.73 4.44
C LYS A 22 -17.02 0.56 3.64
N SER A 23 -17.77 1.53 4.18
CA SER A 23 -17.88 2.84 3.52
C SER A 23 -16.48 3.40 3.23
N CYS A 24 -16.25 3.88 1.99
CA CYS A 24 -14.99 4.46 1.57
C CYS A 24 -15.13 5.98 1.37
N VAL A 25 -14.09 6.72 1.74
CA VAL A 25 -13.91 8.12 1.32
C VAL A 25 -12.66 8.22 0.48
N LEU A 26 -12.78 8.84 -0.69
CA LEU A 26 -11.69 9.07 -1.62
C LEU A 26 -11.22 10.52 -1.49
N LEU A 27 -9.93 10.70 -1.22
CA LEU A 27 -9.25 11.98 -1.11
C LEU A 27 -8.17 12.07 -2.17
N TYR A 28 -8.28 13.10 -3.01
CA TYR A 28 -7.23 13.47 -3.94
C TYR A 28 -6.37 14.56 -3.30
N ILE A 29 -5.08 14.28 -3.15
CA ILE A 29 -4.14 15.19 -2.49
C ILE A 29 -3.22 15.77 -3.56
N TYR A 30 -3.49 17.03 -3.91
CA TYR A 30 -2.72 17.82 -4.85
C TYR A 30 -1.94 18.91 -4.12
N ARG A 31 -0.82 19.34 -4.72
CA ARG A 31 0.00 20.45 -4.22
C ARG A 31 -0.80 21.73 -3.89
N ALA A 32 -1.82 22.05 -4.70
CA ALA A 32 -2.60 23.29 -4.57
C ALA A 32 -3.66 23.29 -3.43
N GLN A 33 -4.05 22.11 -2.91
CA GLN A 33 -5.11 21.97 -1.90
C GLN A 33 -4.60 21.33 -0.59
N ALA A 34 -3.29 21.21 -0.48
CA ALA A 34 -2.64 20.23 0.36
C ALA A 34 -2.84 20.40 1.86
N GLN A 35 -2.73 21.63 2.39
CA GLN A 35 -2.36 21.75 3.79
C GLN A 35 -3.46 21.27 4.76
N PHE A 36 -4.68 21.77 4.63
CA PHE A 36 -5.78 21.37 5.52
C PHE A 36 -6.14 19.89 5.40
N VAL A 37 -6.28 19.39 4.16
CA VAL A 37 -6.66 18.00 3.91
C VAL A 37 -5.55 17.04 4.36
N LEU A 38 -4.28 17.41 4.19
CA LEU A 38 -3.16 16.60 4.69
C LEU A 38 -3.06 16.60 6.21
N ASP A 39 -3.36 17.71 6.89
CA ASP A 39 -3.32 17.77 8.35
C ASP A 39 -4.39 16.85 8.96
N GLU A 40 -5.59 16.82 8.36
CA GLU A 40 -6.63 15.85 8.70
C GLU A 40 -6.18 14.42 8.40
N LEU A 41 -5.60 14.18 7.23
CA LEU A 41 -5.10 12.87 6.83
C LEU A 41 -3.99 12.35 7.77
N ILE A 42 -3.08 13.22 8.22
CA ILE A 42 -2.06 12.91 9.23
C ILE A 42 -2.71 12.53 10.56
N THR A 43 -3.75 13.25 10.96
CA THR A 43 -4.50 12.95 12.18
C THR A 43 -5.14 11.57 12.11
N GLU A 44 -5.71 11.22 10.95
CA GLU A 44 -6.28 9.88 10.72
C GLU A 44 -5.21 8.79 10.61
N ALA A 45 -4.06 9.08 9.98
CA ALA A 45 -2.93 8.14 9.89
C ALA A 45 -2.41 7.75 11.29
N ARG A 46 -2.32 8.70 12.22
CA ARG A 46 -1.88 8.42 13.60
C ARG A 46 -2.77 7.41 14.31
N LYS A 47 -4.10 7.49 14.09
CA LYS A 47 -5.10 6.59 14.67
C LYS A 47 -5.16 5.23 13.97
N THR A 48 -4.80 5.20 12.69
CA THR A 48 -4.88 4.01 11.84
C THR A 48 -3.76 3.02 12.16
N LYS A 49 -4.07 1.73 12.22
CA LYS A 49 -3.09 0.65 12.50
C LYS A 49 -2.68 -0.13 11.26
N ILE A 50 -3.57 -0.22 10.28
CA ILE A 50 -3.40 -1.02 9.08
C ILE A 50 -3.51 -0.09 7.88
N PHE A 51 -2.52 -0.17 7.00
CA PHE A 51 -2.49 0.58 5.75
C PHE A 51 -2.37 -0.39 4.58
N THR A 52 -2.95 -0.03 3.43
CA THR A 52 -2.62 -0.66 2.15
C THR A 52 -1.83 0.34 1.34
N ILE A 53 -0.71 -0.06 0.74
CA ILE A 53 -0.02 0.77 -0.24
C ILE A 53 -0.16 0.11 -1.61
N VAL A 54 -0.74 0.86 -2.53
CA VAL A 54 -0.91 0.48 -3.92
C VAL A 54 -0.11 1.47 -4.76
N PRO A 55 1.07 1.07 -5.25
CA PRO A 55 1.77 1.93 -6.19
C PRO A 55 0.99 1.95 -7.50
N GLU A 56 0.51 3.13 -7.87
CA GLU A 56 0.01 3.36 -9.22
C GLU A 56 1.22 3.71 -10.08
N ILE A 57 1.63 2.77 -10.92
CA ILE A 57 2.50 3.09 -12.05
C ILE A 57 1.58 3.82 -13.02
N GLY A 58 1.75 5.13 -13.14
CA GLY A 58 0.90 5.97 -13.97
C GLY A 58 0.69 5.36 -15.34
N SER A 59 -0.52 5.52 -15.89
CA SER A 59 -0.73 5.21 -17.31
C SER A 59 0.36 5.90 -18.13
N LEU A 60 0.85 5.26 -19.20
CA LEU A 60 1.81 5.82 -20.16
C LEU A 60 1.43 7.21 -20.73
N PHE A 61 0.24 7.73 -20.38
CA PHE A 61 -0.39 8.93 -20.93
C PHE A 61 -0.68 10.03 -19.89
N SER A 62 -0.31 9.89 -18.61
CA SER A 62 -0.49 10.96 -17.61
C SER A 62 0.82 11.37 -16.92
N ASN A 63 1.16 12.65 -17.02
CA ASN A 63 2.31 13.26 -16.30
C ASN A 63 2.10 13.34 -14.78
N TYR A 64 0.89 13.01 -14.30
CA TYR A 64 0.59 12.92 -12.87
C TYR A 64 0.72 11.47 -12.46
N MET A 65 1.64 11.23 -11.56
CA MET A 65 1.78 9.94 -10.91
C MET A 65 1.31 10.15 -9.45
N PHE A 66 0.54 9.21 -8.91
CA PHE A 66 0.05 9.22 -7.52
C PHE A 66 0.55 7.99 -6.75
N ILE A 67 0.76 8.12 -5.45
CA ILE A 67 0.79 6.97 -4.53
C ILE A 67 -0.62 6.80 -4.00
N HIS A 68 -1.19 5.61 -4.16
CA HIS A 68 -2.43 5.25 -3.51
C HIS A 68 -2.12 4.61 -2.16
N VAL A 69 -2.61 5.24 -1.09
CA VAL A 69 -2.57 4.72 0.27
C VAL A 69 -3.98 4.58 0.82
N GLU A 70 -4.30 3.41 1.35
CA GLU A 70 -5.56 3.16 2.06
C GLU A 70 -5.28 3.15 3.57
N LEU A 71 -6.07 3.91 4.32
CA LEU A 71 -6.11 3.88 5.77
C LEU A 71 -7.28 2.99 6.18
N VAL A 72 -6.99 1.77 6.67
CA VAL A 72 -8.01 0.77 6.99
C VAL A 72 -8.42 0.94 8.45
N GLN A 73 -9.63 1.47 8.68
CA GLN A 73 -10.19 1.70 10.01
C GLN A 73 -11.39 0.76 10.29
N ASP A 74 -11.87 0.79 11.54
CA ASP A 74 -12.95 -0.11 11.97
C ASP A 74 -14.30 0.21 11.34
N SER A 75 -14.62 1.49 11.11
CA SER A 75 -15.88 1.94 10.52
C SER A 75 -15.79 2.30 9.04
N GLN A 76 -14.60 2.60 8.54
CA GLN A 76 -14.40 3.22 7.22
C GLN A 76 -13.00 2.93 6.67
N THR A 77 -12.85 3.00 5.35
CA THR A 77 -11.53 3.12 4.71
C THR A 77 -11.39 4.51 4.11
N ILE A 78 -10.27 5.18 4.38
CA ILE A 78 -9.90 6.42 3.70
C ILE A 78 -8.89 6.08 2.61
N ILE A 79 -9.21 6.40 1.37
CA ILE A 79 -8.36 6.20 0.21
C ILE A 79 -7.72 7.54 -0.13
N ALA A 80 -6.41 7.66 0.01
CA ALA A 80 -5.65 8.85 -0.33
C ALA A 80 -4.83 8.60 -1.61
N LEU A 81 -5.08 9.41 -2.63
CA LEU A 81 -4.27 9.47 -3.86
C LEU A 81 -3.36 10.69 -3.77
N ILE A 82 -2.08 10.47 -3.50
CA ILE A 82 -1.11 11.52 -3.17
C ILE A 82 -0.19 11.77 -4.34
N GLU A 83 -0.20 13.00 -4.86
CA GLU A 83 0.65 13.41 -5.98
C GLU A 83 2.14 13.32 -5.60
N TYR A 84 2.98 12.73 -6.45
CA TYR A 84 4.43 12.69 -6.19
C TYR A 84 5.04 14.09 -6.08
N CYS A 85 6.06 14.20 -5.23
CA CYS A 85 6.94 15.34 -5.21
C CYS A 85 8.11 15.12 -6.17
N THR A 86 8.39 16.10 -7.02
CA THR A 86 9.64 16.14 -7.79
C THR A 86 10.79 16.64 -6.91
N GLU A 87 12.04 16.51 -7.37
CA GLU A 87 13.20 17.07 -6.64
C GLU A 87 13.07 18.56 -6.33
N ARG A 88 12.39 19.32 -7.20
CA ARG A 88 12.16 20.76 -7.01
C ARG A 88 11.24 21.06 -5.84
N ASP A 89 10.42 20.09 -5.43
CA ASP A 89 9.43 20.25 -4.36
C ASP A 89 10.02 19.98 -2.97
N ARG A 90 11.28 19.51 -2.83
CA ARG A 90 11.87 19.07 -1.54
C ARG A 90 11.91 20.12 -0.43
N ASN A 91 11.83 21.40 -0.77
CA ASN A 91 11.79 22.51 0.19
C ASN A 91 10.37 23.06 0.40
N SER A 92 9.36 22.45 -0.22
CA SER A 92 7.97 22.88 -0.11
C SER A 92 7.33 22.37 1.18
N SER A 93 6.37 23.12 1.73
CA SER A 93 5.54 22.66 2.84
C SER A 93 4.83 21.35 2.49
N TYR A 94 4.31 21.24 1.27
CA TYR A 94 3.70 20.03 0.75
C TYR A 94 4.59 18.80 0.94
N TYR A 95 5.84 18.89 0.46
CA TYR A 95 6.79 17.79 0.58
C TYR A 95 7.03 17.38 2.04
N HIS A 96 7.26 18.35 2.94
CA HIS A 96 7.49 18.04 4.34
C HIS A 96 6.28 17.38 5.02
N ILE A 97 5.07 17.81 4.66
CA ILE A 97 3.83 17.23 5.19
C ILE A 97 3.63 15.81 4.66
N VAL A 98 3.82 15.58 3.36
CA VAL A 98 3.72 14.24 2.76
C VAL A 98 4.81 13.31 3.31
N HIS A 99 6.04 13.80 3.47
CA HIS A 99 7.12 13.04 4.07
C HIS A 99 6.77 12.61 5.50
N ASN A 100 6.26 13.54 6.33
CA ASN A 100 5.80 13.25 7.68
C ASN A 100 4.65 12.21 7.68
N PHE A 101 3.72 12.30 6.74
CA PHE A 101 2.67 11.31 6.56
C PHE A 101 3.24 9.90 6.31
N PHE A 102 4.23 9.76 5.42
CA PHE A 102 4.88 8.46 5.18
C PHE A 102 5.72 7.98 6.38
N THR A 103 6.40 8.86 7.11
CA THR A 103 7.08 8.49 8.36
C THR A 103 6.11 7.88 9.36
N ILE A 104 4.87 8.39 9.46
CA ILE A 104 3.83 7.82 10.33
C ILE A 104 3.39 6.43 9.86
N ILE A 105 3.25 6.22 8.54
CA ILE A 105 2.83 4.94 7.96
C ILE A 105 3.88 3.86 8.16
N PHE A 106 5.16 4.19 7.95
CA PHE A 106 6.28 3.26 8.07
C PHE A 106 6.74 3.03 9.52
N ASP A 107 6.09 3.65 10.49
CA ASP A 107 6.35 3.36 11.90
C ASP A 107 6.14 1.87 12.21
N SER A 108 7.06 1.29 12.96
CA SER A 108 7.07 -0.15 13.26
C SER A 108 5.84 -0.65 14.04
N SER A 109 5.03 0.23 14.64
CA SER A 109 3.76 -0.15 15.28
C SER A 109 2.61 -0.35 14.30
N LYS A 110 2.80 0.00 13.02
CA LYS A 110 1.80 -0.08 11.95
C LYS A 110 2.02 -1.32 11.10
N ILE A 111 0.96 -1.80 10.47
CA ILE A 111 1.00 -2.93 9.54
C ILE A 111 0.71 -2.41 8.14
N ILE A 112 1.60 -2.71 7.20
CA ILE A 112 1.44 -2.34 5.79
C ILE A 112 1.09 -3.58 4.98
N GLN A 113 -0.08 -3.57 4.36
CA GLN A 113 -0.56 -4.59 3.44
C GLN A 113 -0.13 -4.24 2.01
N THR A 114 0.48 -5.19 1.32
CA THR A 114 0.97 -5.00 -0.05
C THR A 114 0.63 -6.16 -0.95
N TRP A 115 0.46 -5.85 -2.24
CA TRP A 115 0.33 -6.84 -3.30
C TRP A 115 1.69 -7.09 -3.94
N GLY A 116 2.50 -7.91 -3.28
CA GLY A 116 3.92 -8.07 -3.61
C GLY A 116 4.83 -7.70 -2.45
N ASN A 117 6.13 -7.70 -2.69
CA ASN A 117 7.12 -7.25 -1.72
C ASN A 117 7.09 -5.71 -1.61
N LEU A 118 6.96 -5.18 -0.39
CA LEU A 118 6.88 -3.74 -0.14
C LEU A 118 8.09 -2.98 -0.70
N LEU A 119 9.31 -3.50 -0.50
CA LEU A 119 10.53 -2.82 -0.95
C LEU A 119 10.55 -2.75 -2.48
N ASP A 120 10.31 -3.87 -3.16
CA ASP A 120 10.32 -3.94 -4.63
C ASP A 120 9.27 -3.00 -5.23
N LEU A 121 8.09 -2.91 -4.60
CA LEU A 121 7.01 -2.01 -5.00
C LEU A 121 7.39 -0.53 -4.84
N LEU A 122 8.22 -0.18 -3.86
CA LEU A 122 8.58 1.20 -3.53
C LEU A 122 9.90 1.68 -4.15
N VAL A 123 10.76 0.78 -4.65
CA VAL A 123 12.02 1.12 -5.33
C VAL A 123 11.86 2.18 -6.43
N PRO A 124 10.87 2.09 -7.34
CA PRO A 124 10.68 3.11 -8.39
C PRO A 124 10.39 4.52 -7.85
N TYR A 125 9.97 4.61 -6.58
CA TYR A 125 9.54 5.84 -5.93
C TYR A 125 10.60 6.43 -4.99
N ALA A 126 11.70 5.72 -4.75
CA ALA A 126 12.80 6.19 -3.92
C ALA A 126 13.38 7.53 -4.41
N GLN A 127 13.39 7.75 -5.74
CA GLN A 127 13.85 9.00 -6.36
C GLN A 127 13.08 10.26 -5.90
N TYR A 128 11.81 10.11 -5.51
CA TYR A 128 10.98 11.22 -5.04
C TYR A 128 11.29 11.64 -3.61
N GLY A 129 12.07 10.84 -2.87
CA GLY A 129 12.51 11.16 -1.51
C GLY A 129 11.36 11.35 -0.52
N LEU A 130 10.19 10.77 -0.76
CA LEU A 130 9.02 10.90 0.11
C LEU A 130 9.15 10.08 1.40
N PHE A 131 10.07 9.14 1.44
CA PHE A 131 10.35 8.26 2.56
C PHE A 131 11.81 7.81 2.50
N ALA A 132 12.41 7.52 3.65
CA ALA A 132 13.75 6.97 3.71
C ALA A 132 13.71 5.45 3.47
N SER A 133 14.71 4.91 2.76
CA SER A 133 14.83 3.46 2.55
C SER A 133 14.94 2.67 3.87
N SER A 134 15.48 3.31 4.92
CA SER A 134 15.54 2.75 6.27
C SER A 134 14.15 2.51 6.86
N ASP A 135 13.22 3.44 6.65
CA ASP A 135 11.87 3.39 7.20
C ASP A 135 11.11 2.24 6.53
N VAL A 136 11.21 2.15 5.19
CA VAL A 136 10.60 1.06 4.42
C VAL A 136 11.15 -0.31 4.82
N SER A 137 12.47 -0.40 5.08
CA SER A 137 13.12 -1.68 5.45
C SER A 137 12.74 -2.15 6.86
N GLN A 138 12.42 -1.23 7.77
CA GLN A 138 12.02 -1.53 9.15
C GLN A 138 10.51 -1.70 9.31
N ALA A 139 9.73 -1.22 8.33
CA ALA A 139 8.28 -1.30 8.36
C ALA A 139 7.80 -2.76 8.39
N GLN A 140 6.80 -3.01 9.24
CA GLN A 140 6.14 -4.30 9.28
C GLN A 140 5.19 -4.41 8.06
N SER A 141 5.54 -5.28 7.12
CA SER A 141 4.73 -5.51 5.92
C SER A 141 4.18 -6.94 5.83
N ILE A 142 2.97 -7.06 5.30
CA ILE A 142 2.30 -8.32 4.99
C ILE A 142 1.99 -8.31 3.50
N ASN A 143 2.63 -9.24 2.77
CA ASN A 143 2.30 -9.49 1.38
C ASN A 143 0.97 -10.27 1.31
N VAL A 144 -0.14 -9.55 1.21
CA VAL A 144 -1.50 -10.12 1.18
C VAL A 144 -1.72 -10.98 -0.06
N GLN A 145 -0.99 -10.73 -1.15
CA GLN A 145 -1.08 -11.53 -2.37
C GLN A 145 -0.69 -13.00 -2.14
N LYS A 146 0.34 -13.27 -1.32
CA LYS A 146 0.77 -14.64 -0.98
C LYS A 146 -0.31 -15.45 -0.26
N ILE A 147 -1.27 -14.76 0.36
CA ILE A 147 -2.31 -15.35 1.20
C ILE A 147 -3.63 -15.40 0.42
N PHE A 148 -3.94 -14.32 -0.28
CA PHE A 148 -5.13 -14.21 -1.12
C PHE A 148 -5.11 -15.23 -2.27
N LYS A 149 -3.98 -15.42 -2.96
CA LYS A 149 -3.89 -16.34 -4.12
C LYS A 149 -4.31 -17.76 -3.75
N PRO A 150 -3.71 -18.45 -2.74
CA PRO A 150 -4.16 -19.78 -2.35
C PRO A 150 -5.62 -19.85 -1.92
N TRP A 151 -6.09 -18.86 -1.14
CA TRP A 151 -7.48 -18.79 -0.71
C TRP A 151 -8.45 -18.69 -1.90
N TYR A 152 -8.20 -17.74 -2.81
CA TYR A 152 -9.04 -17.50 -3.99
C TYR A 152 -9.07 -18.73 -4.89
N ASN A 153 -7.91 -19.33 -5.15
CA ASN A 153 -7.79 -20.48 -6.04
C ASN A 153 -8.45 -21.76 -5.49
N ASN A 154 -8.60 -21.84 -4.17
CA ASN A 154 -9.33 -22.94 -3.52
C ASN A 154 -10.86 -22.76 -3.59
N ILE A 155 -11.35 -21.53 -3.66
CA ILE A 155 -12.78 -21.21 -3.62
C ILE A 155 -13.37 -21.09 -5.02
N PHE A 156 -12.66 -20.43 -5.94
CA PHE A 156 -13.13 -20.11 -7.27
C PHE A 156 -12.46 -21.02 -8.31
N ARG A 157 -13.27 -21.57 -9.21
CA ARG A 157 -12.74 -22.35 -10.34
C ARG A 157 -12.15 -21.39 -11.36
N HIS A 158 -10.93 -21.68 -11.81
CA HIS A 158 -10.28 -20.90 -12.86
C HIS A 158 -10.67 -21.44 -14.23
N ASP A 159 -11.11 -20.54 -15.10
CA ASP A 159 -11.11 -20.81 -16.52
C ASP A 159 -9.71 -20.53 -17.08
N ILE A 160 -8.96 -21.59 -17.38
CA ILE A 160 -7.63 -21.53 -18.00
C ILE A 160 -7.66 -20.90 -19.41
N GLN A 161 -8.85 -20.72 -19.99
CA GLN A 161 -9.05 -20.02 -21.26
C GLN A 161 -9.37 -18.53 -21.08
N CYS A 162 -9.45 -18.02 -19.85
CA CYS A 162 -9.69 -16.61 -19.58
C CYS A 162 -8.57 -15.76 -20.20
N GLN A 163 -8.92 -14.75 -21.00
CA GLN A 163 -7.94 -13.85 -21.62
C GLN A 163 -7.08 -13.10 -20.60
N GLN A 164 -7.61 -12.82 -19.40
CA GLN A 164 -6.82 -12.20 -18.32
C GLN A 164 -5.76 -13.17 -17.77
N TYR A 165 -6.06 -14.46 -17.64
CA TYR A 165 -5.06 -15.47 -17.25
C TYR A 165 -3.86 -15.40 -18.20
N ARG A 166 -4.10 -15.45 -19.52
CA ARG A 166 -3.03 -15.47 -20.52
C ARG A 166 -2.19 -14.18 -20.58
N LYS A 167 -2.78 -13.03 -20.25
CA LYS A 167 -2.11 -11.72 -20.33
C LYS A 167 -1.28 -11.39 -19.09
N TYR A 168 -1.67 -11.93 -17.93
CA TYR A 168 -1.02 -11.61 -16.65
C TYR A 168 -0.26 -12.80 -16.04
N ASP A 169 -0.20 -13.96 -16.72
CA ASP A 169 0.58 -15.15 -16.29
C ASP A 169 2.05 -14.80 -16.01
N GLU A 170 2.64 -13.88 -16.80
CA GLU A 170 4.04 -13.47 -16.67
C GLU A 170 4.29 -12.42 -15.58
N ILE A 171 3.27 -11.61 -15.24
CA ILE A 171 3.39 -10.52 -14.25
C ILE A 171 2.99 -11.03 -12.86
N ASP A 172 2.08 -12.00 -12.80
CA ASP A 172 1.43 -12.47 -11.57
C ASP A 172 1.64 -13.97 -11.28
N SER A 173 2.25 -14.75 -12.17
CA SER A 173 2.22 -16.23 -12.12
C SER A 173 0.79 -16.81 -12.05
N SER A 174 0.70 -18.14 -11.99
CA SER A 174 -0.28 -18.93 -12.73
C SER A 174 -1.76 -18.81 -12.41
N LEU A 175 -2.29 -17.86 -11.60
CA LEU A 175 -3.74 -17.72 -11.43
C LEU A 175 -4.17 -16.26 -11.14
N CYS A 176 -5.07 -15.75 -12.00
CA CYS A 176 -5.55 -14.37 -12.05
C CYS A 176 -6.47 -14.01 -10.88
N THR A 177 -6.08 -13.00 -10.08
CA THR A 177 -6.87 -12.44 -8.97
C THR A 177 -7.34 -10.99 -9.25
N CYS A 178 -7.07 -10.45 -10.43
CA CYS A 178 -7.10 -9.00 -10.68
C CYS A 178 -8.51 -8.37 -10.53
N CYS A 179 -9.57 -9.08 -10.93
CA CYS A 179 -10.96 -8.62 -10.80
C CYS A 179 -11.56 -8.82 -9.39
N HIS A 180 -10.88 -9.56 -8.52
CA HIS A 180 -11.33 -9.88 -7.16
C HIS A 180 -10.31 -9.46 -6.11
N ARG A 181 -9.36 -8.60 -6.48
CA ARG A 181 -8.49 -7.92 -5.53
C ARG A 181 -9.42 -7.20 -4.53
N PRO A 182 -9.49 -7.64 -3.25
CA PRO A 182 -10.31 -7.00 -2.24
C PRO A 182 -9.88 -5.54 -2.04
#